data_AF-A0A453NCW2-F1
#
_entry.id   AF-A0A453NCW2-F1
#
_cell.length_a   1.000
_cell.length_b   1.000
_cell.length_c   1.000
_cell.angle_alpha   90.00
_cell.angle_beta   90.00
_cell.angle_gamma   90.00
#
_symmetry.space_group_name_H-M   'P 1'
#
loop_
_entity.id
_entity.type
_entity.pdbx_description
1 polymer ?
#
loop_
_entity_poly.entity_id
_entity_poly.type
_entity_poly.pdbx_seq_one_letter_code
_entity_poly.pdbx_strand_id
1 'polypeptide(L)'
;MPLPNPMVGFNLPSDRLRSVKRRLSEKAIGPPFFYYENVALAPRGVWRTISRTLYDIEPEFVDSKYLCAAARKRGYIHNLPIDNRSPLLPLPPKNIFKAFPDYERWWPSWDPRRQLNCLLTSVASAKLTERIKYALASSGTLP
;
A
#
# COMPACT_ATOMS: atom_id res chain seq x y z
N MET A 1 -11.40 3.90 13.42
CA MET A 1 -11.99 4.60 12.25
C MET A 1 -12.19 3.56 11.16
N PRO A 2 -13.26 3.64 10.37
CA PRO A 2 -13.44 2.76 9.22
C PRO A 2 -12.36 3.04 8.16
N LEU A 3 -11.90 1.99 7.46
CA LEU A 3 -10.96 2.16 6.35
C LEU A 3 -11.75 2.45 5.07
N PRO A 4 -11.34 3.44 4.25
CA PRO A 4 -12.01 3.74 2.99
C PRO A 4 -11.81 2.61 1.98
N ASN A 5 -12.78 2.39 1.10
CA ASN A 5 -12.67 1.50 -0.05
C ASN A 5 -13.19 2.22 -1.30
N PRO A 6 -12.32 2.60 -2.26
CA PRO A 6 -10.90 2.27 -2.35
C PRO A 6 -10.00 3.14 -1.43
N MET A 7 -8.87 2.58 -0.96
CA MET A 7 -7.86 3.27 -0.14
C MET A 7 -6.91 4.13 -1.00
N VAL A 8 -7.39 5.29 -1.45
CA VAL A 8 -6.66 6.19 -2.37
C VAL A 8 -6.11 7.45 -1.68
N GLY A 9 -6.27 7.60 -0.37
CA GLY A 9 -5.89 8.83 0.34
C GLY A 9 -6.65 10.06 -0.13
N PHE A 10 -6.01 11.23 -0.01
CA PHE A 10 -6.60 12.51 -0.36
C PHE A 10 -6.38 12.87 -1.83
N ASN A 11 -5.29 12.42 -2.43
CA ASN A 11 -4.97 12.69 -3.84
C ASN A 11 -3.92 11.69 -4.36
N LEU A 12 -4.33 10.73 -5.19
CA LEU A 12 -3.36 9.89 -5.90
C LEU A 12 -2.83 10.62 -7.13
N PRO A 13 -1.53 10.48 -7.45
CA PRO A 13 -0.97 11.14 -8.64
C PRO A 13 -1.67 10.79 -9.96
N SER A 14 -2.30 9.62 -10.04
CA SER A 14 -3.04 9.14 -11.21
C SER A 14 -4.52 9.50 -11.23
N ASP A 15 -5.06 10.07 -10.16
CA ASP A 15 -6.48 10.38 -10.01
C ASP A 15 -6.66 11.85 -9.57
N ARG A 16 -6.51 12.75 -10.54
CA ARG A 16 -6.65 14.21 -10.33
C ARG A 16 -8.10 14.67 -10.13
N LEU A 17 -9.07 13.76 -10.16
CA LEU A 17 -10.50 14.09 -10.13
C LEU A 17 -11.05 14.25 -8.71
N ARG A 18 -10.34 13.77 -7.69
CA ARG A 18 -10.78 13.85 -6.29
C ARG A 18 -10.10 15.01 -5.56
N SER A 19 -10.78 16.15 -5.51
CA SER A 19 -10.44 17.22 -4.55
C SER A 19 -11.06 16.87 -3.19
N VAL A 20 -10.22 16.47 -2.24
CA VAL A 20 -10.64 16.30 -0.85
C VAL A 20 -10.49 17.63 -0.12
N LYS A 21 -11.58 18.16 0.42
CA LYS A 21 -11.51 19.32 1.33
C LYS A 21 -11.13 18.81 2.72
N ARG A 22 -9.93 19.18 3.18
CA ARG A 22 -9.46 18.90 4.53
C ARG A 22 -9.31 20.21 5.31
N ARG A 23 -9.89 20.27 6.51
CA ARG A 23 -9.70 21.39 7.43
C ARG A 23 -8.71 20.99 8.52
N LEU A 24 -7.73 21.84 8.77
CA LEU A 24 -6.79 21.71 9.87
C LEU A 24 -7.14 22.74 10.95
N SER A 25 -6.89 22.40 12.22
CA SER A 25 -7.00 23.36 13.31
C SER A 25 -5.85 24.37 13.24
N GLU A 26 -6.03 25.56 13.83
CA GLU A 26 -4.99 26.59 13.87
C GLU A 26 -3.68 26.09 14.46
N LYS A 27 -3.75 25.20 15.46
CA LYS A 27 -2.58 24.57 16.11
C LYS A 27 -1.83 23.60 15.20
N ALA A 28 -2.48 23.06 14.18
CA ALA A 28 -1.89 22.09 13.25
C ALA A 28 -1.33 22.76 11.98
N ILE A 29 -1.73 24.00 11.68
CA ILE A 29 -1.33 24.71 10.46
C ILE A 29 0.05 25.32 10.64
N GLY A 30 0.85 25.26 9.58
CA GLY A 30 2.15 25.92 9.52
C GLY A 30 3.30 25.06 10.06
N PRO A 31 4.49 25.68 10.21
CA PRO A 31 5.68 24.97 10.67
C PRO A 31 5.63 24.66 12.19
N PRO A 32 6.29 23.58 12.63
CA PRO A 32 6.96 22.59 11.80
C PRO A 32 5.95 21.70 11.06
N PHE A 33 6.29 21.36 9.81
CA PHE A 33 5.56 20.29 9.13
C PHE A 33 5.92 18.94 9.74
N PHE A 34 4.94 18.04 9.85
CA PHE A 34 5.15 16.70 10.37
C PHE A 34 4.45 15.66 9.50
N TYR A 35 4.96 14.42 9.56
CA TYR A 35 4.44 13.29 8.83
C TYR A 35 4.64 12.01 9.63
N TYR A 36 3.55 11.37 10.03
CA TYR A 36 3.52 10.16 10.82
C TYR A 36 2.87 9.03 10.03
N GLU A 37 3.50 7.86 9.99
CA GLU A 37 2.98 6.63 9.37
C GLU A 37 2.60 5.61 10.44
N ASN A 38 1.53 4.86 10.19
CA ASN A 38 1.26 3.62 10.91
C ASN A 38 0.49 2.63 10.01
N VAL A 39 0.43 1.36 10.42
CA VAL A 39 -0.35 0.33 9.74
C VAL A 39 -1.84 0.70 9.69
N ALA A 40 -2.46 0.60 8.51
CA ALA A 40 -3.87 0.96 8.35
C ALA A 40 -4.79 0.06 9.21
N LEU A 41 -4.51 -1.25 9.20
CA LEU A 41 -5.22 -2.27 9.98
C LEU A 41 -4.70 -2.31 11.43
N ALA A 42 -4.71 -1.17 12.13
CA ALA A 42 -4.35 -1.08 13.53
C ALA A 42 -5.49 -1.59 14.45
N PRO A 43 -5.18 -2.03 15.68
CA PRO A 43 -6.20 -2.40 16.66
C PRO A 43 -7.25 -1.32 16.89
N ARG A 44 -8.45 -1.74 17.32
CA ARG A 44 -9.59 -0.84 17.56
C ARG A 44 -9.19 0.29 18.51
N GLY A 45 -9.48 1.52 18.13
CA GLY A 45 -9.19 2.72 18.94
C GLY A 45 -7.82 3.33 18.69
N VAL A 46 -6.83 2.59 18.15
CA VAL A 46 -5.46 3.11 17.94
C VAL A 46 -5.47 4.37 17.07
N TRP A 47 -6.12 4.34 15.91
CA TRP A 47 -6.24 5.53 15.05
C TRP A 47 -6.98 6.70 15.71
N ARG A 48 -7.93 6.43 16.61
CA ARG A 48 -8.61 7.49 17.37
C ARG A 48 -7.65 8.15 18.34
N THR A 49 -6.85 7.34 19.05
CA THR A 49 -5.81 7.84 19.95
C THR A 49 -4.77 8.65 19.20
N ILE A 50 -4.22 8.12 18.10
CA ILE A 50 -3.20 8.81 17.30
C ILE A 50 -3.75 10.15 16.77
N SER A 51 -4.95 10.16 16.19
CA SER A 51 -5.59 11.39 15.68
C SER A 51 -5.78 12.41 16.79
N ARG A 52 -6.32 12.02 17.96
CA ARG A 52 -6.49 12.92 19.12
C ARG A 52 -5.17 13.49 19.63
N THR A 53 -4.10 12.69 19.63
CA THR A 53 -2.76 13.13 20.04
C THR A 53 -2.14 14.08 19.01
N LEU A 54 -2.47 13.91 17.73
CA LEU A 54 -1.96 14.69 16.61
C LEU A 54 -3.01 15.70 16.10
N TYR A 55 -3.53 16.51 17.03
CA TYR A 55 -4.39 17.67 16.75
C TYR A 55 -5.74 17.36 16.07
N ASP A 56 -6.29 16.17 16.33
CA ASP A 56 -7.53 15.67 15.72
C ASP A 56 -7.49 15.63 14.19
N ILE A 57 -6.29 15.50 13.60
CA ILE A 57 -6.12 15.39 12.16
C ILE A 57 -6.60 14.03 11.69
N GLU A 58 -7.41 14.02 10.62
CA GLU A 58 -7.86 12.79 9.99
C GLU A 58 -6.69 12.08 9.26
N PRO A 59 -6.51 10.76 9.46
CA PRO A 59 -5.50 10.01 8.74
C PRO A 59 -5.82 9.85 7.25
N GLU A 60 -4.82 10.08 6.41
CA GLU A 60 -4.82 9.75 4.99
C GLU A 60 -4.55 8.25 4.81
N PHE A 61 -5.58 7.46 4.52
CA PHE A 61 -5.42 6.01 4.27
C PHE A 61 -5.16 5.69 2.79
N VAL A 62 -3.98 5.13 2.50
CA VAL A 62 -3.54 4.78 1.14
C VAL A 62 -3.06 3.33 1.09
N ASP A 63 -3.37 2.65 -0.01
CA ASP A 63 -2.74 1.38 -0.38
C ASP A 63 -1.66 1.63 -1.45
N SER A 64 -0.40 1.30 -1.17
CA SER A 64 0.71 1.50 -2.12
C SER A 64 0.55 0.72 -3.43
N LYS A 65 -0.42 -0.20 -3.54
CA LYS A 65 -0.76 -0.87 -4.80
C LYS A 65 -1.12 0.08 -5.95
N TYR A 66 -1.55 1.32 -5.65
CA TYR A 66 -1.83 2.33 -6.66
C TYR A 66 -0.57 3.04 -7.17
N LEU A 67 0.56 2.87 -6.46
CA LEU A 67 1.83 3.54 -6.68
C LEU A 67 2.90 2.56 -7.21
N CYS A 68 2.88 1.30 -6.79
CA CYS A 68 3.86 0.27 -7.20
C CYS A 68 3.24 -1.14 -7.31
N ALA A 69 4.06 -2.14 -7.61
CA ALA A 69 3.66 -3.53 -7.84
C ALA A 69 3.33 -4.32 -6.57
N ALA A 70 3.49 -3.73 -5.38
CA ALA A 70 3.23 -4.38 -4.09
C ALA A 70 2.21 -3.59 -3.25
N ALA A 71 1.20 -4.30 -2.73
CA ALA A 71 0.20 -3.70 -1.86
C ALA A 71 0.79 -3.39 -0.47
N ARG A 72 0.50 -2.21 0.08
CA ARG A 72 0.92 -1.84 1.44
C ARG A 72 -0.07 -0.81 1.98
N LYS A 73 -1.00 -1.29 2.82
CA LYS A 73 -2.06 -0.48 3.42
C LYS A 73 -1.52 0.29 4.62
N ARG A 74 -1.50 1.63 4.54
CA ARG A 74 -1.02 2.53 5.61
C ARG A 74 -1.97 3.69 5.82
N GLY A 75 -1.94 4.23 7.04
CA GLY A 75 -2.50 5.54 7.34
C GLY A 75 -1.38 6.52 7.60
N TYR A 76 -1.59 7.77 7.19
CA TYR A 76 -0.63 8.84 7.34
C TYR A 76 -1.31 10.03 8.01
N ILE A 77 -0.74 10.56 9.09
CA ILE A 77 -1.19 11.82 9.70
C ILE A 77 -0.13 12.87 9.49
N HIS A 78 -0.53 14.00 8.91
CA HIS A 78 0.38 15.08 8.58
C HIS A 78 -0.36 16.41 8.46
N ASN A 79 0.35 17.52 8.59
CA ASN A 79 -0.16 18.86 8.28
C ASN A 79 0.29 19.40 6.92
N LEU A 80 0.93 18.57 6.09
CA LEU A 80 1.36 18.96 4.73
C LEU A 80 0.18 19.38 3.83
N PRO A 81 0.38 20.34 2.90
CA PRO A 81 -0.57 20.62 1.84
C PRO A 81 -0.90 19.38 1.00
N ILE A 82 -2.16 19.29 0.54
CA ILE A 82 -2.66 18.18 -0.27
C ILE A 82 -2.87 18.56 -1.74
N ASP A 83 -2.87 19.86 -2.04
CA ASP A 83 -2.94 20.42 -3.37
C ASP A 83 -1.57 20.39 -4.06
N ASN A 84 -1.59 20.38 -5.40
CA ASN A 84 -0.38 20.44 -6.25
C ASN A 84 0.66 19.33 -5.99
N ARG A 85 0.23 18.19 -5.44
CA ARG A 85 1.06 16.98 -5.35
C ARG A 85 1.36 16.45 -6.75
N SER A 86 2.61 16.02 -6.97
CA SER A 86 3.07 15.41 -8.22
C SER A 86 3.65 14.01 -7.96
N PRO A 87 3.58 13.09 -8.94
CA PRO A 87 4.22 11.79 -8.81
C PRO A 87 5.74 11.91 -8.84
N LEU A 88 6.42 10.96 -8.19
CA LEU A 88 7.83 10.71 -8.44
C LEU A 88 8.04 10.13 -9.84
N LEU A 89 9.07 10.62 -10.55
CA LEU A 89 9.46 10.13 -11.87
C LEU A 89 10.86 9.48 -11.81
N PRO A 90 11.11 8.39 -12.58
CA PRO A 90 10.14 7.69 -13.42
C PRO A 90 9.06 6.96 -12.60
N LEU A 91 7.89 6.73 -13.20
CA LEU A 91 6.80 6.06 -12.50
C LEU A 91 7.19 4.61 -12.15
N PRO A 92 7.03 4.17 -10.89
CA PRO A 92 7.33 2.79 -10.51
C PRO A 92 6.44 1.78 -11.26
N PRO A 93 6.93 0.55 -11.51
CA PRO A 93 6.12 -0.50 -12.10
C PRO A 93 4.94 -0.84 -11.17
N LYS A 94 3.73 -0.90 -11.73
CA LYS A 94 2.48 -1.15 -10.97
C LYS A 94 2.01 -2.61 -10.99
N ASN A 95 2.73 -3.49 -11.68
CA ASN A 95 2.43 -4.92 -11.74
C ASN A 95 3.71 -5.76 -11.72
N ILE A 96 3.57 -7.05 -11.36
CA ILE A 96 4.68 -8.00 -11.19
C ILE A 96 5.55 -8.09 -12.45
N PHE A 97 4.94 -8.22 -13.64
CA PHE A 97 5.67 -8.45 -14.89
C PHE A 97 6.41 -7.20 -15.40
N LYS A 98 5.94 -6.00 -15.05
CA LYS A 98 6.70 -4.76 -15.27
C LYS A 98 7.88 -4.62 -14.33
N ALA A 99 7.79 -5.18 -13.11
CA ALA A 99 8.88 -5.16 -12.15
C ALA A 99 9.90 -6.29 -12.38
N PHE A 100 9.42 -7.46 -12.84
CA PHE A 100 10.19 -8.67 -13.09
C PHE A 100 9.76 -9.30 -14.44
N PRO A 101 10.24 -8.78 -15.58
CA PRO A 101 9.81 -9.26 -16.90
C PRO A 101 10.06 -10.75 -17.12
N ASP A 102 11.18 -11.28 -16.62
CA ASP A 102 11.55 -12.69 -16.78
C ASP A 102 10.59 -13.68 -16.11
N TYR A 103 9.75 -13.21 -15.17
CA TYR A 103 8.78 -14.06 -14.50
C TYR A 103 7.66 -14.51 -15.44
N GLU A 104 7.35 -13.73 -16.49
CA GLU A 104 6.24 -14.03 -17.40
C GLU A 104 6.40 -15.40 -18.08
N ARG A 105 7.64 -15.77 -18.43
CA ARG A 105 7.96 -17.08 -19.04
C ARG A 105 7.62 -18.26 -18.14
N TRP A 106 7.75 -18.10 -16.82
CA TRP A 106 7.59 -19.16 -15.83
C TRP A 106 6.30 -19.04 -15.03
N TRP A 107 5.47 -18.04 -15.33
CA TRP A 107 4.26 -17.78 -14.59
C TRP A 107 3.17 -18.77 -15.01
N PRO A 108 2.63 -19.58 -14.09
CA PRO A 108 1.57 -20.50 -14.46
C PRO A 108 0.30 -19.74 -14.84
N SER A 109 -0.39 -20.21 -15.89
CA SER A 109 -1.62 -19.59 -16.39
C SER A 109 -2.76 -19.56 -15.37
N TRP A 110 -2.73 -20.47 -14.39
CA TRP A 110 -3.72 -20.56 -13.31
C TRP A 110 -3.44 -19.59 -12.15
N ASP A 111 -2.29 -18.91 -12.11
CA ASP A 111 -1.98 -17.94 -11.05
C ASP A 111 -2.36 -16.52 -11.50
N PRO A 112 -3.45 -15.94 -10.96
CA PRO A 112 -3.98 -14.67 -11.44
C PRO A 112 -3.24 -13.46 -10.86
N ARG A 113 -2.25 -13.64 -9.96
CA ARG A 113 -1.66 -12.53 -9.23
C ARG A 113 -0.92 -11.60 -10.20
N ARG A 114 -1.31 -10.32 -10.19
CA ARG A 114 -0.61 -9.24 -10.91
C ARG A 114 0.10 -8.25 -9.98
N GLN A 115 -0.13 -8.36 -8.68
CA GLN A 115 0.49 -7.55 -7.64
C GLN A 115 0.95 -8.44 -6.49
N LEU A 116 2.03 -8.04 -5.84
CA LEU A 116 2.52 -8.65 -4.62
C LEU A 116 1.70 -8.17 -3.41
N ASN A 117 1.69 -8.98 -2.36
CA ASN A 117 1.18 -8.57 -1.05
C ASN A 117 2.16 -7.60 -0.36
N CYS A 118 1.84 -7.22 0.89
CA CYS A 118 2.76 -6.44 1.72
C CYS A 118 4.09 -7.16 1.86
N LEU A 119 5.17 -6.45 1.54
CA LEU A 119 6.53 -6.93 1.77
C LEU A 119 6.72 -7.13 3.27
N LEU A 120 7.21 -8.30 3.64
CA LEU A 120 7.46 -8.71 5.02
C LEU A 120 8.93 -8.50 5.37
N THR A 121 9.24 -8.57 6.66
CA THR A 121 10.62 -8.47 7.18
C THR A 121 11.38 -9.80 7.13
N SER A 122 10.67 -10.89 6.83
CA SER A 122 11.23 -12.23 6.70
C SER A 122 10.84 -12.84 5.36
N VAL A 123 11.66 -13.79 4.91
CA VAL A 123 11.44 -14.55 3.67
C VAL A 123 11.13 -16.01 4.01
N ALA A 124 10.47 -16.68 3.08
CA ALA A 124 10.23 -18.11 3.19
C ALA A 124 11.54 -18.91 3.17
N SER A 125 11.55 -20.06 3.85
CA SER A 125 12.69 -20.98 3.81
C SER A 125 12.77 -21.73 2.49
N ALA A 126 13.97 -22.17 2.11
CA ALA A 126 14.19 -23.03 0.94
C ALA A 126 13.28 -24.29 0.98
N LYS A 127 13.12 -24.90 2.16
CA LYS A 127 12.24 -26.06 2.36
C LYS A 127 10.79 -25.82 1.94
N LEU A 128 10.26 -24.61 2.10
CA LEU A 128 8.92 -24.30 1.61
C LEU A 128 8.87 -24.30 0.08
N THR A 129 9.86 -23.69 -0.57
CA THR A 129 9.95 -23.65 -2.04
C THR A 129 10.14 -25.05 -2.64
N GLU A 130 10.92 -25.91 -1.99
CA GLU A 130 11.08 -27.32 -2.37
C GLU A 130 9.76 -28.08 -2.28
N ARG A 131 9.01 -27.92 -1.18
CA ARG A 131 7.70 -28.57 -1.02
C ARG A 131 6.71 -28.14 -2.10
N ILE A 132 6.69 -26.85 -2.46
CA ILE A 132 5.84 -26.35 -3.55
C ILE A 132 6.25 -26.98 -4.88
N LYS A 133 7.57 -27.02 -5.17
CA LYS A 133 8.10 -27.67 -6.38
C LYS A 133 7.68 -29.14 -6.46
N TYR A 134 7.84 -29.91 -5.38
CA TYR A 134 7.46 -31.32 -5.37
C TYR A 134 5.95 -31.51 -5.55
N ALA A 135 5.13 -30.73 -4.84
CA ALA A 135 3.67 -30.81 -4.98
C ALA A 135 3.19 -30.54 -6.41
N LEU A 136 3.76 -29.55 -7.07
CA LEU A 136 3.44 -29.21 -8.47
C LEU A 136 3.97 -30.26 -9.47
N ALA A 137 5.11 -30.90 -9.18
CA ALA A 137 5.63 -31.98 -10.03
C ALA A 137 4.74 -33.24 -9.96
N SER A 138 4.21 -33.55 -8.78
CA SER A 138 3.33 -34.71 -8.56
C SER A 138 1.89 -34.50 -9.02
N SER A 139 1.45 -33.26 -9.26
CA SER A 139 0.06 -32.97 -9.66
C SER A 139 -0.26 -33.30 -11.12
N GLY A 140 0.73 -33.75 -11.92
CA GLY A 140 0.58 -34.18 -13.31
C GLY A 140 0.70 -35.69 -13.54
N THR A 141 1.06 -36.47 -12.51
CA THR A 141 1.05 -37.94 -12.55
C THR A 141 -0.31 -38.44 -12.10
N LEU A 142 -1.20 -38.75 -13.05
CA LEU A 142 -2.24 -39.75 -12.80
C LEU A 142 -1.54 -41.08 -12.46
N PRO A 143 -2.08 -41.89 -11.51
CA PRO A 143 -1.63 -43.26 -11.33
C PRO A 143 -1.80 -44.10 -12.61
#